data_AF-A0AA39J6M2-F1
#
_entry.id   AF-A0AA39J6M2-F1
#
_cell.length_a   1.000
_cell.length_b   1.000
_cell.length_c   1.000
_cell.angle_alpha   90.00
_cell.angle_beta   90.00
_cell.angle_gamma   90.00
#
_symmetry.space_group_name_H-M   'P 1'
#
loop_
_entity.id
_entity.type
_entity.pdbx_description
1 polymer ?
#
loop_
_entity_poly.entity_id
_entity_poly.type
_entity_poly.pdbx_seq_one_letter_code
_entity_poly.pdbx_strand_id
1 'polypeptide(L)'
;MEGLASSDVWFLVSSSPVHSEEILLHPNVTQISSTILCYTDLTRLIPSTVLEENLQIVLCESQAHEQYWKSRTVDLQSGFVLQELYCKKVRRQLVQKEKRNGKGRSQQLNRDGMPHLLTSNDFYDRVIDHEETAIREEEEKKAHRDAQESHSKAMALWRKKDDQRKACNKKKMEQWEKDVHLWEAECDLAKVEQ
;
A
#
# COMPACT_ATOMS: atom_id res chain seq x y z
N MET A 1 14.87 26.68 21.23
CA MET A 1 14.80 25.75 20.07
C MET A 1 14.86 24.27 20.47
N GLU A 2 14.87 23.92 21.77
CA GLU A 2 15.01 22.53 22.24
C GLU A 2 13.76 21.65 22.07
N GLY A 3 12.57 22.25 21.93
CA GLY A 3 11.31 21.49 21.83
C GLY A 3 11.14 20.67 20.54
N LEU A 4 11.89 20.98 19.47
CA LEU A 4 11.75 20.29 18.17
C LEU A 4 12.72 19.10 18.03
N ALA A 5 13.79 19.04 18.82
CA ALA A 5 14.79 17.97 18.76
C ALA A 5 14.24 16.61 19.24
N SER A 6 13.18 16.63 20.06
CA SER A 6 12.50 15.44 20.55
C SER A 6 11.29 15.01 19.69
N SER A 7 11.04 15.69 18.57
CA SER A 7 9.90 15.40 17.69
C SER A 7 10.32 14.60 16.46
N ASP A 8 9.42 13.77 15.94
CA ASP A 8 9.64 12.95 14.73
C ASP A 8 9.91 13.78 13.46
N VAL A 9 9.80 15.11 13.54
CA VAL A 9 10.02 16.06 12.44
C VAL A 9 11.36 16.78 12.51
N TRP A 10 12.23 16.42 13.47
CA TRP A 10 13.55 17.03 13.65
C TRP A 10 14.41 16.98 12.37
N PHE A 11 14.27 15.92 11.57
CA PHE A 11 14.99 15.75 10.31
C PHE A 11 14.75 16.88 9.29
N LEU A 12 13.64 17.64 9.40
CA LEU A 12 13.37 18.79 8.53
C LEU A 12 14.20 20.03 8.88
N VAL A 13 14.65 20.14 10.13
CA VAL A 13 15.42 21.29 10.66
C VAL A 13 16.90 20.94 10.79
N SER A 14 17.20 19.65 10.97
CA SER A 14 18.56 19.12 11.04
C SER A 14 19.31 19.26 9.71
N SER A 15 20.57 19.67 9.79
CA SER A 15 21.51 19.69 8.65
C SER A 15 22.06 18.31 8.31
N SER A 16 21.81 17.31 9.15
CA SER A 16 22.26 15.93 8.95
C SER A 16 21.41 15.21 7.89
N PRO A 17 22.01 14.31 7.08
CA PRO A 17 21.28 13.51 6.10
C PRO A 17 20.24 12.60 6.77
N VAL A 18 19.09 12.44 6.14
CA VAL A 18 18.01 11.53 6.57
C VAL A 18 18.53 10.10 6.64
N HIS A 19 18.43 9.48 7.82
CA HIS A 19 18.78 8.08 8.04
C HIS A 19 17.60 7.12 7.83
N SER A 20 17.90 5.86 7.56
CA SER A 20 16.86 4.86 7.27
C SER A 20 15.93 4.56 8.46
N GLU A 21 16.38 4.83 9.69
CA GLU A 21 15.66 4.57 10.94
C GLU A 21 14.69 5.70 11.34
N GLU A 22 14.76 6.86 10.69
CA GLU A 22 13.88 7.99 10.99
C GLU A 22 12.43 7.66 10.65
N ILE A 23 11.54 7.75 11.64
CA ILE A 23 10.10 7.44 11.50
C ILE A 23 9.42 8.61 10.81
N LEU A 24 8.72 8.32 9.70
CA LEU A 24 7.85 9.32 9.06
C LEU A 24 6.46 9.11 9.62
N LEU A 25 5.85 10.21 10.06
CA LEU A 25 4.46 10.25 10.47
C LEU A 25 3.59 9.71 9.34
N HIS A 26 2.86 8.62 9.61
CA HIS A 26 1.85 8.14 8.69
C HIS A 26 0.61 8.99 8.92
N PRO A 27 0.13 9.74 7.91
CA PRO A 27 -1.10 10.48 8.07
C PRO A 27 -2.24 9.50 8.36
N ASN A 28 -3.05 9.79 9.36
CA ASN A 28 -4.22 8.98 9.66
C ASN A 28 -5.25 9.24 8.56
N VAL A 29 -5.37 8.31 7.62
CA VAL A 29 -6.31 8.42 6.51
C VAL A 29 -7.69 8.02 7.01
N THR A 30 -8.54 9.00 7.25
CA THR A 30 -9.95 8.74 7.60
C THR A 30 -10.69 8.14 6.41
N GLN A 31 -11.54 7.16 6.69
CA GLN A 31 -12.39 6.55 5.68
C GLN A 31 -13.35 7.59 5.09
N ILE A 32 -13.32 7.75 3.77
CA ILE A 32 -14.28 8.61 3.07
C ILE A 32 -15.63 7.88 3.07
N SER A 33 -16.67 8.56 3.54
CA SER A 33 -18.05 8.04 3.44
C SER A 33 -18.40 7.80 1.97
N SER A 34 -19.20 6.77 1.69
CA SER A 34 -19.56 6.42 0.33
C SER A 34 -20.19 7.60 -0.42
N THR A 35 -19.90 7.69 -1.72
CA THR A 35 -20.57 8.62 -2.65
C THR A 35 -21.93 8.04 -3.05
N ILE A 36 -22.77 7.73 -2.06
CA ILE A 36 -24.15 7.40 -2.36
C ILE A 36 -24.84 8.72 -2.69
N LEU A 37 -25.43 8.77 -3.89
CA LEU A 37 -26.30 9.87 -4.27
C LEU A 37 -27.59 9.77 -3.44
N CYS A 38 -27.55 10.27 -2.21
CA CYS A 38 -28.76 10.45 -1.42
C CYS A 38 -29.58 11.57 -2.05
N TYR A 39 -30.91 11.39 -2.05
CA TYR A 39 -31.87 12.41 -2.47
C TYR A 39 -31.96 12.69 -3.98
N THR A 40 -31.52 11.78 -4.85
CA THR A 40 -31.76 11.90 -6.31
C THR A 40 -33.22 12.04 -6.66
N ASP A 41 -34.10 11.49 -5.84
CA ASP A 41 -35.54 11.54 -6.05
C ASP A 41 -36.07 12.96 -5.81
N LEU A 42 -35.50 13.68 -4.83
CA LEU A 42 -35.90 15.06 -4.51
C LEU A 42 -35.48 16.07 -5.57
N THR A 43 -34.35 15.84 -6.25
CA THR A 43 -33.87 16.71 -7.34
C THR A 43 -34.55 16.42 -8.68
N ARG A 44 -35.30 15.32 -8.80
CA ARG A 44 -36.08 14.95 -9.99
C ARG A 44 -37.54 15.38 -9.94
N LEU A 45 -38.04 15.78 -8.77
CA LEU A 45 -39.40 16.29 -8.62
C LEU A 45 -39.54 17.65 -9.29
N ILE A 46 -40.69 17.89 -9.92
CA ILE A 46 -41.02 19.21 -10.46
C ILE A 46 -41.48 20.08 -9.28
N PRO A 47 -40.77 21.19 -8.98
CA PRO A 47 -41.14 22.05 -7.87
C PRO A 47 -42.48 22.73 -8.17
N SER A 48 -43.36 22.76 -7.17
CA SER A 48 -44.68 23.38 -7.24
C SER A 48 -44.66 24.84 -6.74
N THR A 49 -43.68 25.18 -5.91
CA THR A 49 -43.51 26.51 -5.31
C THR A 49 -42.11 27.08 -5.56
N VAL A 50 -42.01 28.42 -5.54
CA VAL A 50 -40.72 29.14 -5.67
C VAL A 50 -39.75 28.77 -4.54
N LEU A 51 -40.27 28.43 -3.35
CA LEU A 51 -39.44 27.98 -2.23
C LEU A 51 -38.83 26.61 -2.51
N GLU A 52 -39.61 25.67 -3.04
CA GLU A 52 -39.12 24.34 -3.41
C GLU A 52 -38.04 24.41 -4.49
N GLU A 53 -38.22 25.27 -5.49
CA GLU A 53 -37.22 25.52 -6.53
C GLU A 53 -35.89 26.01 -5.92
N ASN A 54 -35.94 27.01 -5.04
CA ASN A 54 -34.75 27.51 -4.35
C ASN A 54 -34.07 26.43 -3.48
N LEU A 55 -34.86 25.60 -2.79
CA LEU A 55 -34.33 24.50 -1.98
C LEU A 55 -33.66 23.43 -2.85
N GLN A 56 -34.23 23.11 -4.02
CA GLN A 56 -33.62 22.19 -4.97
C GLN A 56 -32.29 22.73 -5.52
N ILE A 57 -32.22 24.03 -5.83
CA ILE A 57 -30.97 24.67 -6.27
C ILE A 57 -29.89 24.54 -5.20
N VAL A 58 -30.18 24.96 -3.97
CA VAL A 58 -29.22 24.89 -2.85
C VAL A 58 -28.81 23.44 -2.56
N LEU A 59 -29.74 22.49 -2.66
CA LEU A 59 -29.43 21.07 -2.50
C LEU A 59 -28.45 20.59 -3.57
N CYS A 60 -28.71 20.89 -4.85
CA CYS A 60 -27.81 20.55 -5.96
C CYS A 60 -26.42 21.15 -5.78
N GLU A 61 -26.32 22.43 -5.39
CA GLU A 61 -25.04 23.09 -5.12
C GLU A 61 -24.27 22.42 -3.97
N SER A 62 -24.96 22.11 -2.87
CA SER A 62 -24.35 21.44 -1.72
C SER A 62 -23.83 20.04 -2.07
N GLN A 63 -24.58 19.29 -2.88
CA GLN A 63 -24.20 17.95 -3.36
C GLN A 63 -22.98 18.02 -4.30
N ALA A 64 -22.97 18.97 -5.24
CA ALA A 64 -21.84 19.18 -6.12
C ALA A 64 -20.57 19.55 -5.34
N HIS A 65 -20.71 20.41 -4.34
CA HIS A 65 -19.63 20.79 -3.45
C HIS A 65 -19.09 19.61 -2.64
N GLU A 66 -19.96 18.77 -2.05
CA GLU A 66 -19.56 17.57 -1.33
C GLU A 66 -18.84 16.57 -2.25
N GLN A 67 -19.36 16.35 -3.47
CA GLN A 67 -18.73 15.47 -4.46
C GLN A 67 -17.33 15.96 -4.83
N TYR A 68 -17.15 17.27 -5.03
CA TYR A 68 -15.86 17.87 -5.31
C TYR A 68 -14.85 17.59 -4.18
N TRP A 69 -15.23 17.82 -2.93
CA TRP A 69 -14.33 17.58 -1.79
C TRP A 69 -14.03 16.10 -1.57
N LYS A 70 -15.01 15.21 -1.79
CA LYS A 70 -14.79 13.76 -1.76
C LYS A 70 -13.78 13.35 -2.83
N SER A 71 -13.95 13.81 -4.08
CA SER A 71 -13.00 13.54 -5.17
C SER A 71 -11.60 14.04 -4.83
N ARG A 72 -11.50 15.29 -4.35
CA ARG A 72 -10.23 15.89 -3.95
C ARG A 72 -9.56 15.11 -2.83
N THR A 73 -10.33 14.60 -1.88
CA THR A 73 -9.83 13.77 -0.79
C THR A 73 -9.29 12.44 -1.32
N VAL A 74 -9.99 11.79 -2.24
CA VAL A 74 -9.50 10.57 -2.91
C VAL A 74 -8.16 10.83 -3.61
N ASP A 75 -8.05 11.94 -4.34
CA ASP A 75 -6.80 12.32 -5.03
C ASP A 75 -5.65 12.47 -4.04
N LEU A 76 -5.87 13.20 -2.95
CA LEU A 76 -4.86 13.39 -1.90
C LEU A 76 -4.46 12.06 -1.25
N GLN A 77 -5.44 11.23 -0.88
CA GLN A 77 -5.19 9.92 -0.30
C GLN A 77 -4.39 9.01 -1.24
N SER A 78 -4.72 9.03 -2.54
CA SER A 78 -3.97 8.28 -3.55
C SER A 78 -2.53 8.77 -3.67
N GLY A 79 -2.32 10.09 -3.63
CA GLY A 79 -0.99 10.71 -3.62
C GLY A 79 -0.17 10.31 -2.39
N PHE A 80 -0.78 10.31 -1.21
CA PHE A 80 -0.14 9.87 0.03
C PHE A 80 0.30 8.40 -0.04
N VAL A 81 -0.55 7.50 -0.53
CA VAL A 81 -0.20 6.08 -0.69
C VAL A 81 1.00 5.91 -1.64
N LEU A 82 1.01 6.63 -2.76
CA LEU A 82 2.13 6.59 -3.71
C LEU A 82 3.42 7.13 -3.08
N GLN A 83 3.33 8.24 -2.34
CA GLN A 83 4.47 8.81 -1.63
C GLN A 83 5.00 7.82 -0.57
N GLU A 84 4.13 7.15 0.17
CA GLU A 84 4.52 6.15 1.15
C GLU A 84 5.29 4.98 0.50
N LEU A 85 4.79 4.47 -0.63
CA LEU A 85 5.47 3.44 -1.41
C LEU A 85 6.85 3.90 -1.91
N TYR A 86 6.93 5.14 -2.38
CA TYR A 86 8.18 5.74 -2.81
C TYR A 86 9.17 5.89 -1.64
N CYS A 87 8.75 6.45 -0.51
CA CYS A 87 9.56 6.59 0.69
C CYS A 87 10.05 5.21 1.19
N LYS A 88 9.19 4.18 1.17
CA LYS A 88 9.60 2.80 1.48
C LYS A 88 10.71 2.30 0.55
N LYS A 89 10.62 2.58 -0.76
CA LYS A 89 11.66 2.23 -1.73
C LYS A 89 12.97 2.96 -1.46
N VAL A 90 12.93 4.27 -1.23
CA VAL A 90 14.11 5.09 -0.91
C VAL A 90 14.77 4.61 0.38
N ARG A 91 13.99 4.32 1.43
CA ARG A 91 14.52 3.76 2.69
C ARG A 91 15.24 2.44 2.46
N ARG A 92 14.68 1.52 1.67
CA ARG A 92 15.38 0.25 1.34
C ARG A 92 16.72 0.49 0.66
N GLN A 93 16.78 1.48 -0.24
CA GLN A 93 18.03 1.86 -0.90
C GLN A 93 19.02 2.48 0.10
N LEU A 94 18.55 3.32 1.02
CA LEU A 94 19.36 3.89 2.10
C LEU A 94 19.90 2.80 3.02
N VAL A 95 19.07 1.88 3.51
CA VAL A 95 19.50 0.72 4.30
C VAL A 95 20.58 -0.07 3.55
N GLN A 96 20.39 -0.32 2.25
CA GLN A 96 21.38 -1.05 1.48
C GLN A 96 22.70 -0.27 1.33
N LYS A 97 22.63 1.05 1.15
CA LYS A 97 23.81 1.92 1.05
C LYS A 97 24.54 2.01 2.39
N GLU A 98 23.82 2.20 3.48
CA GLU A 98 24.36 2.21 4.86
C GLU A 98 24.98 0.86 5.20
N LYS A 99 24.30 -0.26 4.89
CA LYS A 99 24.87 -1.61 5.03
C LYS A 99 26.09 -1.84 4.16
N ARG A 100 26.15 -1.32 2.93
CA ARG A 100 27.35 -1.41 2.06
C ARG A 100 28.51 -0.60 2.63
N ASN A 101 28.24 0.61 3.12
CA ASN A 101 29.24 1.44 3.78
C ASN A 101 29.74 0.80 5.08
N GLY A 102 28.88 0.11 5.83
CA GLY A 102 29.26 -0.70 6.97
C GLY A 102 30.04 -1.98 6.60
N LYS A 103 29.58 -2.71 5.57
CA LYS A 103 30.22 -3.94 5.03
C LYS A 103 31.54 -3.69 4.30
N GLY A 104 31.86 -2.44 3.98
CA GLY A 104 33.21 -2.03 3.57
C GLY A 104 34.26 -2.33 4.65
N ARG A 105 33.84 -2.52 5.91
CA ARG A 105 34.59 -3.24 6.92
C ARG A 105 34.42 -4.75 6.72
N SER A 106 35.00 -5.27 5.64
CA SER A 106 34.92 -6.70 5.35
C SER A 106 35.47 -7.51 6.52
N GLN A 107 34.72 -8.52 6.91
CA GLN A 107 35.09 -9.62 7.81
C GLN A 107 36.24 -10.49 7.23
N GLN A 108 37.18 -9.91 6.48
CA GLN A 108 38.41 -10.64 6.18
C GLN A 108 39.21 -10.74 7.47
N LEU A 109 39.50 -11.98 7.87
CA LEU A 109 40.42 -12.32 8.97
C LEU A 109 41.71 -11.48 8.93
N ASN A 110 42.19 -11.14 7.72
CA ASN A 110 43.36 -10.30 7.47
C ASN A 110 43.03 -9.08 6.57
N ARG A 111 42.17 -8.18 7.02
CA ARG A 111 41.81 -6.97 6.24
C ARG A 111 42.99 -5.99 6.05
N ASP A 112 43.94 -5.97 6.98
CA ASP A 112 45.03 -5.00 6.99
C ASP A 112 46.23 -5.42 6.12
N GLY A 113 46.21 -6.64 5.57
CA GLY A 113 47.33 -7.22 4.82
C GLY A 113 48.58 -7.51 5.66
N MET A 114 48.58 -7.14 6.94
CA MET A 114 49.65 -7.41 7.88
C MET A 114 49.64 -8.89 8.31
N PRO A 115 50.82 -9.54 8.40
CA PRO A 115 50.91 -10.87 8.99
C PRO A 115 50.52 -10.81 10.47
N HIS A 116 49.50 -11.58 10.84
CA HIS A 116 49.08 -11.77 12.22
C HIS A 116 49.67 -13.07 12.75
N LEU A 117 50.03 -13.08 14.03
CA LEU A 117 50.51 -14.29 14.69
C LEU A 117 49.31 -15.23 14.91
N LEU A 118 49.29 -16.37 14.22
CA LEU A 118 48.19 -17.36 14.27
C LEU A 118 47.97 -17.95 15.68
N THR A 119 48.95 -17.81 16.56
CA THR A 119 48.92 -18.28 17.95
C THR A 119 48.37 -17.25 18.93
N SER A 120 48.08 -16.02 18.48
CA SER A 120 47.47 -15.02 19.35
C SER A 120 46.01 -15.37 19.63
N ASN A 121 45.56 -15.24 20.88
CA ASN A 121 44.15 -15.39 21.24
C ASN A 121 43.25 -14.46 20.41
N ASP A 122 43.72 -13.25 20.11
CA ASP A 122 42.97 -12.28 19.30
C ASP A 122 42.68 -12.79 17.87
N PHE A 123 43.57 -13.61 17.32
CA PHE A 123 43.34 -14.23 16.01
C PHE A 123 42.35 -15.38 16.10
N TYR A 124 42.46 -16.18 17.16
CA TYR A 124 41.56 -17.31 17.41
C TYR A 124 40.10 -16.84 17.62
N ASP A 125 39.88 -15.80 18.43
CA ASP A 125 38.56 -15.23 18.66
C ASP A 125 37.94 -14.69 17.36
N ARG A 126 38.74 -14.06 16.49
CA ARG A 126 38.29 -13.60 15.16
C ARG A 126 37.91 -14.74 14.23
N VAL A 127 38.57 -15.90 14.33
CA VAL A 127 38.21 -17.09 13.54
C VAL A 127 36.87 -17.65 14.00
N ILE A 128 36.65 -17.72 15.31
CA ILE A 128 35.37 -18.15 15.89
C ILE A 128 34.24 -17.24 15.44
N ASP A 129 34.38 -15.92 15.59
CA ASP A 129 33.38 -14.95 15.15
C ASP A 129 33.08 -15.06 13.64
N HIS A 130 34.10 -15.33 12.82
CA HIS A 130 33.94 -15.52 11.38
C HIS A 130 33.18 -16.81 11.05
N GLU A 131 33.47 -17.92 11.73
CA GLU A 131 32.74 -19.18 11.56
C GLU A 131 31.29 -19.07 12.01
N GLU A 132 31.04 -18.49 13.18
CA GLU A 132 29.67 -18.26 13.68
C GLU A 132 28.85 -17.38 12.75
N THR A 133 29.46 -16.31 12.23
CA THR A 133 28.76 -15.42 11.28
C THR A 133 28.52 -16.08 9.93
N ALA A 134 29.45 -16.90 9.43
CA ALA A 134 29.25 -17.69 8.22
C ALA A 134 28.10 -18.70 8.37
N ILE A 135 28.02 -19.39 9.52
CA ILE A 135 26.93 -20.32 9.84
C ILE A 135 25.59 -19.57 9.86
N ARG A 136 25.51 -18.43 10.55
CA ARG A 136 24.29 -17.62 10.61
C ARG A 136 23.85 -17.13 9.23
N GLU A 137 24.78 -16.70 8.37
CA GLU A 137 24.46 -16.29 7.00
C GLU A 137 23.94 -17.45 6.14
N GLU A 138 24.47 -18.66 6.31
CA GLU A 138 24.00 -19.87 5.64
C GLU A 138 22.56 -20.22 6.06
N GLU A 139 22.27 -20.13 7.36
CA GLU A 139 20.94 -20.35 7.94
C GLU A 139 19.93 -19.31 7.44
N GLU A 140 20.28 -18.02 7.45
CA GLU A 140 19.43 -16.95 6.91
C GLU A 140 19.12 -17.17 5.42
N LYS A 141 20.12 -17.59 4.62
CA LYS A 141 19.92 -17.91 3.19
C LYS A 141 19.00 -19.11 3.00
N LYS A 142 19.10 -20.15 3.84
CA LYS A 142 18.19 -21.30 3.81
C LYS A 142 16.77 -20.87 4.17
N ALA A 143 16.59 -20.18 5.30
CA ALA A 143 15.29 -19.67 5.73
C ALA A 143 14.64 -18.76 4.67
N HIS A 144 15.43 -17.91 4.00
CA HIS A 144 14.92 -17.07 2.92
C HIS A 144 14.42 -17.88 1.71
N ARG A 145 15.15 -18.93 1.31
CA ARG A 145 14.74 -19.85 0.23
C ARG A 145 13.46 -20.59 0.59
N ASP A 146 13.35 -21.09 1.81
CA ASP A 146 12.16 -21.81 2.29
C ASP A 146 10.93 -20.89 2.35
N ALA A 147 11.11 -19.65 2.79
CA ALA A 147 10.06 -18.62 2.78
C ALA A 147 9.61 -18.27 1.35
N GLN A 148 10.56 -18.18 0.41
CA GLN A 148 10.24 -17.92 -0.99
C GLN A 148 9.47 -19.08 -1.61
N GLU A 149 9.87 -20.32 -1.33
CA GLU A 149 9.21 -21.52 -1.84
C GLU A 149 7.78 -21.65 -1.29
N SER A 150 7.60 -21.51 0.03
CA SER A 150 6.27 -21.52 0.65
C SER A 150 5.35 -20.43 0.11
N HIS A 151 5.85 -19.20 -0.07
CA HIS A 151 5.09 -18.12 -0.69
C HIS A 151 4.69 -18.46 -2.14
N SER A 152 5.61 -19.02 -2.94
CA SER A 152 5.32 -19.41 -4.32
C SER A 152 4.22 -20.48 -4.41
N LYS A 153 4.24 -21.46 -3.51
CA LYS A 153 3.22 -22.52 -3.40
C LYS A 153 1.87 -21.93 -3.02
N ALA A 154 1.85 -21.04 -2.03
CA ALA A 154 0.63 -20.34 -1.60
C ALA A 154 0.02 -19.51 -2.74
N MET A 155 0.85 -18.77 -3.47
CA MET A 155 0.42 -17.98 -4.63
C MET A 155 -0.13 -18.84 -5.76
N ALA A 156 0.47 -20.01 -6.02
CA ALA A 156 -0.03 -20.94 -7.03
C ALA A 156 -1.42 -21.49 -6.65
N LEU A 157 -1.63 -21.86 -5.38
CA LEU A 157 -2.94 -22.30 -4.88
C LEU A 157 -3.98 -21.17 -4.95
N TRP A 158 -3.58 -19.95 -4.58
CA TRP A 158 -4.46 -18.79 -4.65
C TRP A 158 -4.89 -18.48 -6.09
N ARG A 159 -3.96 -18.49 -7.05
CA ARG A 159 -4.28 -18.28 -8.48
C ARG A 159 -5.31 -19.30 -8.99
N LYS A 160 -5.14 -20.58 -8.68
CA LYS A 160 -6.11 -21.62 -9.06
C LYS A 160 -7.52 -21.34 -8.51
N LYS A 161 -7.61 -20.94 -7.24
CA LYS A 161 -8.89 -20.57 -6.62
C LYS A 161 -9.49 -19.31 -7.25
N ASP A 162 -8.67 -18.32 -7.57
CA ASP A 162 -9.13 -17.08 -8.19
C ASP A 162 -9.64 -17.31 -9.62
N ASP A 163 -8.97 -18.16 -10.39
CA ASP A 163 -9.41 -18.55 -11.74
C ASP A 163 -10.76 -19.28 -11.69
N GLN A 164 -10.94 -20.19 -10.72
CA GLN A 164 -12.23 -20.86 -10.48
C GLN A 164 -13.33 -19.84 -10.12
N ARG A 165 -13.04 -18.89 -9.22
CA ARG A 165 -13.97 -17.82 -8.84
C ARG A 165 -14.38 -16.98 -10.04
N LYS A 166 -13.41 -16.57 -10.87
CA LYS A 166 -13.65 -15.81 -12.11
C LYS A 166 -14.52 -16.59 -13.09
N ALA A 167 -14.27 -17.88 -13.27
CA ALA A 167 -15.07 -18.74 -14.14
C ALA A 167 -16.52 -18.88 -13.63
N CYS A 168 -16.71 -19.09 -12.33
CA CYS A 168 -18.04 -19.14 -11.71
C CYS A 168 -18.78 -17.79 -11.87
N ASN A 169 -18.09 -16.67 -11.62
CA ASN A 169 -18.69 -15.35 -11.77
C ASN A 169 -19.06 -15.06 -13.22
N LYS A 170 -18.23 -15.46 -14.19
CA LYS A 170 -18.53 -15.32 -15.61
C LYS A 170 -19.84 -16.04 -15.98
N LYS A 171 -20.00 -17.29 -15.56
CA LYS A 171 -21.25 -18.05 -15.77
C LYS A 171 -22.47 -17.38 -15.14
N LYS A 172 -22.32 -16.83 -13.93
CA LYS A 172 -23.40 -16.09 -13.26
C LYS A 172 -23.78 -14.83 -14.02
N MET A 173 -22.81 -14.08 -14.54
CA MET A 173 -23.08 -12.89 -15.35
C MET A 173 -23.77 -13.26 -16.66
N GLU A 174 -23.32 -14.32 -17.35
CA GLU A 174 -23.96 -14.79 -18.58
C GLU A 174 -25.42 -15.23 -18.34
N GLN A 175 -25.72 -15.83 -17.19
CA GLN A 175 -27.09 -16.18 -16.83
C GLN A 175 -27.91 -14.92 -16.53
N TRP A 176 -27.36 -14.02 -15.72
CA TRP A 176 -28.02 -12.75 -15.39
C TRP A 176 -28.32 -11.92 -16.65
N GLU A 177 -27.40 -11.85 -17.60
CA GLU A 177 -27.59 -11.15 -18.87
C GLU A 177 -28.75 -11.74 -19.70
N LYS A 178 -28.87 -13.07 -19.73
CA LYS A 178 -30.02 -13.74 -20.36
C LYS A 178 -31.32 -13.45 -19.64
N ASP A 179 -31.31 -13.52 -18.31
CA ASP A 179 -32.50 -13.27 -17.49
C ASP A 179 -32.97 -11.81 -17.63
N VAL A 180 -32.03 -10.85 -17.71
CA VAL A 180 -32.31 -9.44 -17.99
C VAL A 180 -32.92 -9.27 -19.38
N HIS A 181 -32.36 -9.90 -20.41
CA HIS A 181 -32.92 -9.83 -21.77
C HIS A 181 -34.33 -10.41 -21.87
N LEU A 182 -34.60 -11.53 -21.17
CA LEU A 182 -35.95 -12.10 -21.10
C LEU A 182 -36.93 -11.15 -20.40
N TRP A 183 -36.52 -10.59 -19.27
CA TRP A 183 -37.32 -9.64 -18.52
C TRP A 183 -37.61 -8.34 -19.30
N GLU A 184 -36.62 -7.82 -20.03
CA GLU A 184 -36.80 -6.65 -20.90
C GLU A 184 -37.82 -6.93 -22.00
N ALA A 185 -37.76 -8.11 -22.64
CA ALA A 185 -38.72 -8.52 -23.65
C ALA A 185 -40.15 -8.67 -23.08
N GLU A 186 -40.29 -9.24 -21.88
CA GLU A 186 -41.57 -9.32 -21.17
C GLU A 186 -42.12 -7.92 -20.83
N CYS A 187 -41.26 -7.01 -20.37
CA CYS A 187 -41.64 -5.64 -20.09
C CYS A 187 -42.12 -4.90 -21.34
N ASP A 188 -41.48 -5.12 -22.48
CA ASP A 188 -41.86 -4.47 -23.74
C ASP A 188 -43.17 -5.04 -24.30
N LEU A 189 -43.42 -6.35 -24.17
CA LEU A 189 -44.73 -6.94 -24.50
C LEU A 189 -45.85 -6.37 -23.61
N ALA A 190 -45.61 -6.25 -22.30
CA ALA A 190 -46.58 -5.71 -21.36
C ALA A 190 -46.95 -4.24 -21.64
N LYS A 191 -46.03 -3.45 -22.19
CA LYS A 191 -46.30 -2.05 -22.62
C LYS A 191 -47.14 -1.97 -23.90
N VAL A 192 -47.13 -2.99 -24.75
CA VAL A 192 -47.89 -3.01 -26.02
C VAL A 192 -49.35 -3.45 -25.79
N GLU A 193 -49.62 -4.20 -24.74
CA GLU A 193 -50.97 -4.69 -24.39
C GLU A 193 -51.83 -3.69 -23.58
N GLN A 194 -51.25 -2.56 -23.14
CA GLN A 194 -51.96 -1.45 -22.47
C GLN A 194 -52.25 -0.28 -23.42
#